data_AF-A0A4P9YUH7-F1
#
_entry.id   AF-A0A4P9YUH7-F1
#
_cell.length_a   1.000
_cell.length_b   1.000
_cell.length_c   1.000
_cell.angle_alpha   90.00
_cell.angle_beta   90.00
_cell.angle_gamma   90.00
#
_symmetry.space_group_name_H-M   'P 1'
#
loop_
_entity.id
_entity.type
_entity.pdbx_description
1 polymer ?
#
loop_
_entity_poly.entity_id
_entity_poly.type
_entity_poly.pdbx_seq_one_letter_code
_entity_poly.pdbx_strand_id
1 'polypeptide(L)'
;MDAASLPTLRRLASLELIEQRILELLRIATAVTGMLNGQTSTTKEAAGRSMDDTPLTAMETQCDRYYELLENIQVMLRQQFRHLTDAGITDADAIFRTPVAGLEKDHMLWQAGIAQLRAEVQQTRQLLDAATSEPAP
;
A
#
# COMPACT_ATOMS: atom_id res chain seq x y z
N MET A 1 23.32 29.94 11.87
CA MET A 1 22.70 28.84 11.09
C MET A 1 23.70 28.45 10.03
N ASP A 2 24.34 27.30 10.18
CA ASP A 2 25.42 26.88 9.29
C ASP A 2 24.87 26.46 7.92
N ALA A 3 25.47 26.98 6.85
CA ALA A 3 25.07 26.69 5.47
C ALA A 3 25.08 25.18 5.14
N ALA A 4 25.82 24.37 5.90
CA ALA A 4 25.88 22.92 5.80
C ALA A 4 24.60 22.20 6.28
N SER A 5 23.76 22.84 7.10
CA SER A 5 22.54 22.24 7.67
C SER A 5 21.31 22.31 6.74
N LEU A 6 21.31 23.26 5.80
CA LEU A 6 20.24 23.51 4.85
C LEU A 6 19.96 22.34 3.88
N PRO A 7 20.98 21.70 3.27
CA PRO A 7 20.79 20.53 2.41
C PRO A 7 20.19 19.34 3.16
N THR A 8 20.64 19.09 4.40
CA THR A 8 20.15 17.98 5.24
C THR A 8 18.70 18.17 5.66
N LEU A 9 18.31 19.39 6.06
CA LEU A 9 16.93 19.71 6.42
C LEU A 9 15.97 19.54 5.24
N ARG A 10 16.35 20.02 4.04
CA ARG A 10 15.56 19.81 2.82
C ARG A 10 15.36 18.33 2.50
N ARG A 11 16.38 17.53 2.78
CA ARG A 11 16.36 16.10 2.53
C ARG A 11 15.44 15.35 3.50
N LEU A 12 15.50 15.68 4.78
CA LEU A 12 14.57 15.16 5.78
C LEU A 12 13.12 15.49 5.43
N ALA A 13 12.84 16.75 5.05
CA ALA A 13 11.51 17.15 4.59
C ALA A 13 11.05 16.38 3.33
N SER A 14 11.98 16.10 2.41
CA SER A 14 11.68 15.28 1.23
C SER A 14 11.38 13.83 1.59
N LEU A 15 12.04 13.26 2.59
CA LEU A 15 11.76 11.90 3.07
C LEU A 15 10.40 11.83 3.78
N GLU A 16 10.09 12.83 4.62
CA GLU A 16 8.78 12.95 5.27
C GLU A 16 7.65 13.05 4.25
N LEU A 17 7.86 13.79 3.15
CA LEU A 17 6.90 13.84 2.04
C LEU A 17 6.71 12.48 1.35
N ILE A 18 7.77 11.69 1.21
CA ILE A 18 7.67 10.32 0.68
C ILE A 18 6.84 9.45 1.62
N GLU A 19 7.08 9.53 2.93
CA GLU A 19 6.30 8.78 3.92
C GLU A 19 4.81 9.14 3.89
N GLN A 20 4.48 10.42 3.81
CA GLN A 20 3.10 10.88 3.66
C GLN A 20 2.43 10.32 2.40
N ARG A 21 3.16 10.27 1.28
CA ARG A 21 2.68 9.68 0.02
C ARG A 21 2.48 8.16 0.14
N ILE A 22 3.36 7.45 0.86
CA ILE A 22 3.19 6.01 1.13
C ILE A 22 1.91 5.77 1.95
N LEU A 23 1.64 6.59 2.97
CA LEU A 23 0.40 6.50 3.74
C LEU A 23 -0.84 6.75 2.87
N GLU A 24 -0.77 7.72 1.96
CA GLU A 24 -1.85 7.98 0.99
C GLU A 24 -2.05 6.79 0.04
N LEU A 25 -0.97 6.19 -0.45
CA LEU A 25 -1.02 4.99 -1.29
C LEU A 25 -1.73 3.83 -0.59
N LEU A 26 -1.43 3.61 0.70
CA LEU A 26 -2.10 2.59 1.52
C LEU A 26 -3.59 2.91 1.71
N ARG A 27 -3.95 4.17 1.94
CA ARG A 27 -5.37 4.59 2.05
C ARG A 27 -6.14 4.33 0.76
N ILE A 28 -5.54 4.62 -0.41
CA ILE A 28 -6.15 4.34 -1.70
C ILE A 28 -6.33 2.83 -1.89
N ALA A 29 -5.32 2.02 -1.56
CA ALA A 29 -5.44 0.56 -1.63
C ALA A 29 -6.56 0.01 -0.72
N THR A 30 -6.69 0.56 0.51
CA THR A 30 -7.80 0.21 1.40
C THR A 30 -9.15 0.60 0.80
N ALA A 31 -9.25 1.78 0.19
CA ALA A 31 -10.48 2.23 -0.46
C ALA A 31 -10.88 1.34 -1.65
N VAL A 32 -9.93 0.98 -2.53
CA VAL A 32 -10.14 0.06 -3.66
C VAL A 32 -10.58 -1.32 -3.16
N THR A 33 -9.92 -1.84 -2.13
CA THR A 33 -10.28 -3.13 -1.52
C THR A 33 -11.67 -3.09 -0.88
N GLY A 34 -12.03 -1.97 -0.25
CA GLY A 34 -13.37 -1.73 0.28
C GLY A 34 -14.44 -1.72 -0.82
N MET A 35 -14.18 -1.02 -1.92
CA MET A 35 -15.07 -0.99 -3.08
C MET A 35 -15.25 -2.37 -3.72
N LEU A 36 -14.17 -3.16 -3.87
CA LEU A 36 -14.23 -4.54 -4.37
C LEU A 36 -15.06 -5.46 -3.47
N ASN A 37 -15.01 -5.26 -2.15
CA ASN A 37 -15.77 -6.05 -1.18
C ASN A 37 -17.22 -5.55 -0.98
N GLY A 38 -17.68 -4.59 -1.78
CA GLY A 38 -19.01 -3.98 -1.62
C GLY A 38 -19.14 -3.11 -0.37
N GLN A 39 -18.04 -2.82 0.33
CA GLN A 39 -17.98 -1.85 1.42
C GLN A 39 -17.75 -0.46 0.82
N THR A 40 -18.78 0.12 0.20
CA THR A 40 -18.74 1.55 -0.11
C THR A 40 -18.84 2.30 1.22
N SER A 41 -17.73 2.86 1.69
CA SER A 41 -17.75 3.83 2.78
C SER A 41 -18.76 4.91 2.42
N THR A 42 -19.94 4.87 3.02
CA THR A 42 -20.90 5.97 3.04
C THR A 42 -20.30 7.10 3.88
N THR A 43 -19.26 7.74 3.36
CA THR A 43 -18.85 9.05 3.84
C THR A 43 -19.84 10.02 3.19
N LYS A 44 -20.73 10.54 4.04
CA LYS A 44 -21.83 11.49 3.79
C LYS A 44 -21.41 12.85 3.18
N GLU A 45 -20.33 12.93 2.42
CA GLU A 45 -19.83 14.18 1.83
C GLU A 45 -20.09 14.33 0.33
N ALA A 46 -20.60 13.29 -0.34
CA ALA A 46 -20.96 13.36 -1.77
C ALA A 46 -22.41 13.85 -2.02
N ALA A 47 -23.01 14.59 -1.09
CA ALA A 47 -24.28 15.29 -1.34
C ALA A 47 -24.01 16.57 -2.15
N GLY A 48 -23.68 16.42 -3.45
CA GLY A 48 -23.54 17.60 -4.30
C GLY A 48 -23.01 17.44 -5.72
N ARG A 49 -22.60 16.24 -6.18
CA ARG A 49 -22.20 16.07 -7.59
C ARG A 49 -22.91 14.87 -8.21
N SER A 50 -23.91 15.21 -9.03
CA SER A 50 -24.30 14.60 -10.30
C SER A 50 -23.94 13.13 -10.53
N MET A 51 -24.99 12.31 -10.62
CA MET A 51 -25.30 11.38 -11.73
C MET A 51 -24.11 10.86 -12.57
N ASP A 52 -23.96 9.53 -12.58
CA ASP A 52 -23.23 8.66 -13.55
C ASP A 52 -21.79 8.21 -13.27
N ASP A 53 -21.30 8.20 -12.03
CA ASP A 53 -20.15 7.33 -11.70
C ASP A 53 -20.63 5.97 -11.18
N THR A 54 -20.66 4.99 -12.08
CA THR A 54 -20.80 3.59 -11.68
C THR A 54 -19.69 3.24 -10.68
N PRO A 55 -19.91 2.33 -9.71
CA PRO A 55 -18.86 1.90 -8.77
C PRO A 55 -17.58 1.40 -9.47
N LEU A 56 -17.69 1.00 -10.74
CA LEU A 56 -16.58 0.64 -11.60
C LEU A 56 -15.71 1.86 -12.00
N THR A 57 -16.29 2.97 -12.44
CA THR A 57 -15.52 4.19 -12.82
C THR A 57 -14.85 4.82 -11.61
N ALA A 58 -15.49 4.80 -10.44
CA ALA A 58 -14.89 5.22 -9.18
C ALA A 58 -13.70 4.32 -8.78
N MET A 59 -13.80 3.01 -8.99
CA MET A 59 -12.72 2.07 -8.72
C MET A 59 -11.54 2.26 -9.69
N GLU A 60 -11.81 2.37 -11.00
CA GLU A 60 -10.80 2.64 -12.03
C GLU A 60 -10.02 3.92 -11.71
N THR A 61 -10.73 4.99 -11.35
CA THR A 61 -10.11 6.27 -10.95
C THR A 61 -9.18 6.11 -9.73
N GLN A 62 -9.56 5.29 -8.74
CA GLN A 62 -8.70 5.05 -7.58
C GLN A 62 -7.51 4.14 -7.91
N CYS A 63 -7.67 3.17 -8.81
CA CYS A 63 -6.56 2.35 -9.32
C CYS A 63 -5.53 3.20 -10.09
N ASP A 64 -5.98 4.09 -10.97
CA ASP A 64 -5.09 4.99 -11.72
C ASP A 64 -4.31 5.89 -10.77
N ARG A 65 -5.01 6.49 -9.79
CA ARG A 65 -4.40 7.31 -8.75
C ARG A 65 -3.40 6.54 -7.90
N TYR A 66 -3.67 5.26 -7.62
CA TYR A 66 -2.74 4.38 -6.92
C TYR A 66 -1.45 4.19 -7.73
N TYR A 67 -1.54 3.88 -9.02
CA TYR A 67 -0.38 3.67 -9.87
C TYR A 67 0.45 4.95 -10.06
N GLU A 68 -0.21 6.09 -10.28
CA GLU A 68 0.48 7.38 -10.41
C GLU A 68 1.25 7.72 -9.12
N LEU A 69 0.62 7.50 -7.96
CA LEU A 69 1.26 7.76 -6.68
C LEU A 69 2.43 6.81 -6.42
N LEU A 70 2.31 5.53 -6.79
CA LEU A 70 3.38 4.55 -6.70
C LEU A 70 4.59 4.94 -7.56
N GLU A 71 4.35 5.34 -8.81
CA GLU A 71 5.43 5.79 -9.71
C GLU A 71 6.13 7.03 -9.13
N ASN A 72 5.36 7.99 -8.61
CA ASN A 72 5.91 9.19 -7.98
C ASN A 72 6.82 8.84 -6.78
N ILE A 73 6.35 7.97 -5.87
CA ILE A 73 7.13 7.49 -4.72
C ILE A 73 8.43 6.82 -5.19
N GLN A 74 8.37 5.97 -6.22
CA GLN A 74 9.56 5.30 -6.75
C GLN A 74 10.58 6.29 -7.30
N VAL A 75 10.14 7.31 -8.04
CA VAL A 75 11.02 8.38 -8.56
C VAL A 75 11.67 9.15 -7.41
N MET A 76 10.89 9.55 -6.40
CA MET A 76 11.40 10.26 -5.23
C MET A 76 12.42 9.43 -4.43
N LEU A 77 12.15 8.15 -4.21
CA LEU A 77 13.09 7.24 -3.53
C LEU A 77 14.39 7.07 -4.33
N ARG A 78 14.30 6.90 -5.65
CA ARG A 78 15.50 6.83 -6.52
C ARG A 78 16.36 8.09 -6.43
N GLN A 79 15.75 9.26 -6.32
CA GLN A 79 16.49 10.52 -6.09
C GLN A 79 17.19 10.51 -4.73
N GLN A 80 16.53 10.03 -3.68
CA GLN A 80 17.15 9.90 -2.35
C GLN A 80 18.32 8.92 -2.33
N PHE A 81 18.24 7.80 -3.07
CA PHE A 81 19.34 6.88 -3.25
C PHE A 81 20.51 7.51 -4.00
N ARG A 82 20.26 8.22 -5.11
CA ARG A 82 21.32 8.96 -5.81
C ARG A 82 22.03 9.96 -4.89
N HIS A 83 21.28 10.67 -4.05
CA HIS A 83 21.88 11.58 -3.08
C HIS A 83 22.74 10.88 -2.01
N LEU A 84 22.41 9.63 -1.61
CA LEU A 84 23.31 8.84 -0.75
C LEU A 84 24.60 8.52 -1.48
N THR A 85 24.49 8.04 -2.72
CA THR A 85 25.64 7.69 -3.55
C THR A 85 26.54 8.89 -3.81
N ASP A 86 25.98 10.05 -4.16
CA ASP A 86 26.71 11.29 -4.40
C ASP A 86 27.40 11.81 -3.13
N ALA A 87 26.81 11.56 -1.95
CA ALA A 87 27.40 11.88 -0.65
C ALA A 87 28.48 10.88 -0.20
N GLY A 88 28.79 9.86 -1.01
CA GLY A 88 29.74 8.80 -0.69
C GLY A 88 29.25 7.81 0.36
N ILE A 89 27.95 7.82 0.70
CA ILE A 89 27.34 6.83 1.58
C ILE A 89 27.09 5.58 0.74
N THR A 90 27.86 4.54 1.00
CA THR A 90 27.77 3.26 0.27
C THR A 90 26.95 2.23 1.02
N ASP A 91 26.62 1.11 0.36
CA ASP A 91 25.94 -0.04 1.00
C ASP A 91 26.72 -0.60 2.21
N ALA A 92 28.02 -0.32 2.32
CA ALA A 92 28.85 -0.68 3.48
C ALA A 92 28.65 0.27 4.68
N ASP A 93 28.28 1.53 4.43
CA ASP A 93 27.94 2.53 5.45
C ASP A 93 26.47 2.47 5.85
N ALA A 94 25.63 1.92 4.97
CA ALA A 94 24.22 1.76 5.20
C ALA A 94 23.97 0.61 6.20
N ILE A 95 23.47 0.95 7.38
CA ILE A 95 23.10 0.03 8.48
C ILE A 95 21.84 -0.80 8.08
N PHE A 96 21.79 -1.37 6.88
CA PHE A 96 20.72 -2.27 6.42
C PHE A 96 21.08 -3.75 6.60
N ARG A 97 22.23 -4.06 7.20
CA ARG A 97 22.60 -5.43 7.61
C ARG A 97 22.49 -5.68 9.11
N THR A 98 21.69 -4.91 9.82
CA THR A 98 21.15 -5.39 11.10
C THR A 98 19.83 -6.08 10.77
N PRO A 99 19.74 -7.42 10.78
CA PRO A 99 18.44 -8.05 10.80
C PRO A 99 17.75 -7.55 12.06
N VAL A 100 16.78 -6.64 11.89
CA VAL A 100 15.86 -6.28 12.97
C VAL A 100 15.11 -7.57 13.25
N ALA A 101 15.55 -8.31 14.26
CA ALA A 101 15.05 -9.65 14.61
C ALA A 101 13.52 -9.73 14.85
N GLY A 102 12.82 -8.58 14.87
CA GLY A 102 11.37 -8.48 14.85
C GLY A 102 10.74 -8.60 13.46
N LEU A 103 11.31 -7.99 12.41
CA LEU A 103 10.67 -7.91 11.07
C LEU A 103 10.57 -9.27 10.36
N GLU A 104 11.53 -10.16 10.56
CA GLU A 104 11.48 -11.52 10.00
C GLU A 104 10.44 -12.38 10.72
N LYS A 105 10.32 -12.21 12.05
CA LYS A 105 9.28 -12.87 12.85
C LYS A 105 7.88 -12.35 12.50
N ASP A 106 7.74 -11.04 12.33
CA ASP A 106 6.48 -10.39 11.96
C ASP A 106 6.07 -10.74 10.53
N HIS A 107 7.03 -10.83 9.60
CA HIS A 107 6.81 -11.31 8.24
C HIS A 107 6.40 -12.79 8.23
N MET A 108 7.04 -13.66 9.03
CA MET A 108 6.63 -15.06 9.17
C MET A 108 5.23 -15.19 9.80
N LEU A 109 4.91 -14.40 10.82
CA LEU A 109 3.58 -14.37 11.44
C LEU A 109 2.52 -13.91 10.44
N TRP A 110 2.82 -12.90 9.62
CA TRP A 110 1.94 -12.42 8.58
C TRP A 110 1.74 -13.46 7.46
N GLN A 111 2.80 -14.14 7.02
CA GLN A 111 2.71 -15.24 6.05
C GLN A 111 1.89 -16.42 6.59
N ALA A 112 2.06 -16.77 7.86
CA ALA A 112 1.28 -17.81 8.52
C ALA A 112 -0.22 -17.43 8.60
N GLY A 113 -0.52 -16.17 8.94
CA GLY A 113 -1.89 -15.65 8.94
C GLY A 113 -2.54 -15.71 7.55
N ILE A 114 -1.80 -15.35 6.49
CA ILE A 114 -2.30 -15.47 5.11
C ILE A 114 -2.53 -16.92 4.70
N ALA A 115 -1.64 -17.83 5.08
CA ALA A 115 -1.81 -19.25 4.77
C ALA A 115 -3.08 -19.81 5.43
N GLN A 116 -3.34 -19.43 6.69
CA GLN A 116 -4.53 -19.84 7.41
C GLN A 116 -5.81 -19.25 6.80
N LEU A 117 -5.82 -17.96 6.46
CA LEU A 117 -6.95 -17.33 5.76
C LEU A 117 -7.25 -18.00 4.41
N ARG A 118 -6.21 -18.38 3.65
CA ARG A 118 -6.39 -19.13 2.40
C ARG A 118 -7.04 -20.49 2.62
N ALA A 119 -6.64 -21.20 3.67
CA ALA A 119 -7.22 -22.49 4.03
C ALA A 119 -8.71 -22.36 4.41
N GLU A 120 -9.06 -21.36 5.22
CA GLU A 120 -10.45 -21.09 5.63
C GLU A 120 -11.34 -20.69 4.43
N VAL A 121 -10.84 -19.85 3.54
CA VAL A 121 -11.55 -19.48 2.29
C VAL A 121 -11.76 -20.70 1.40
N GLN A 122 -10.76 -21.57 1.28
CA GLN A 122 -10.85 -22.78 0.48
C GLN A 122 -11.84 -23.80 1.09
N GLN A 123 -11.87 -23.94 2.41
CA GLN A 123 -12.84 -24.77 3.11
C GLN A 123 -14.27 -24.23 2.94
N THR A 124 -14.44 -22.91 3.04
CA THR A 124 -15.75 -22.27 2.86
C THR A 124 -16.26 -22.42 1.42
N ARG A 125 -15.37 -22.32 0.43
CA ARG A 125 -15.69 -22.64 -0.97
C ARG A 125 -16.11 -24.09 -1.16
N GLN A 126 -15.39 -25.05 -0.57
CA GLN A 126 -15.76 -26.46 -0.66
C GLN A 126 -17.13 -26.76 -0.04
N LEU A 127 -17.46 -26.10 1.08
CA LEU A 127 -18.78 -26.22 1.72
C LEU A 127 -19.88 -25.60 0.86
N LEU A 128 -19.61 -24.45 0.23
CA LEU A 128 -20.53 -23.81 -0.70
C LEU A 128 -20.75 -24.64 -1.97
N ASP A 129 -19.69 -25.19 -2.55
CA ASP A 129 -19.74 -26.08 -3.70
C ASP A 129 -20.50 -27.38 -3.35
N ALA A 130 -20.28 -27.95 -2.17
CA ALA A 130 -21.03 -29.12 -1.68
C ALA A 130 -22.52 -28.80 -1.45
N ALA A 131 -22.84 -27.60 -0.94
CA ALA A 131 -24.21 -27.16 -0.74
C ALA A 131 -24.95 -26.80 -2.05
N THR A 132 -24.20 -26.50 -3.12
CA THR A 132 -24.75 -26.19 -4.45
C THR A 132 -24.70 -27.38 -5.42
N SER A 133 -24.03 -28.47 -5.04
CA SER A 133 -23.94 -29.73 -5.80
C SER A 133 -24.98 -30.78 -5.39
N GLU A 134 -26.05 -30.40 -4.70
CA GLU A 134 -27.17 -31.30 -4.44
C GLU A 134 -27.77 -31.75 -5.79
N PRO A 135 -27.84 -33.07 -6.08
CA PRO A 135 -28.38 -33.53 -7.36
C PRO A 135 -29.87 -33.19 -7.42
N ALA A 136 -30.27 -32.49 -8.48
CA ALA A 136 -31.67 -32.36 -8.86
C ALA A 136 -32.31 -33.77 -8.96
N PRO A 137 -33.60 -33.92 -8.58
CA PRO A 137 -34.26 -35.19 -8.29
C PRO A 137 -34.24 -36.22 -9.43
#